data_AF-A0A395IFC0-F1
#
_entry.id   AF-A0A395IFC0-F1
#
_cell.length_a   1.000
_cell.length_b   1.000
_cell.length_c   1.000
_cell.angle_alpha   90.00
_cell.angle_beta   90.00
_cell.angle_gamma   90.00
#
_symmetry.space_group_name_H-M   'P 1'
#
loop_
_entity.id
_entity.type
_entity.pdbx_description
1 polymer ?
#
loop_
_entity_poly.entity_id
_entity_poly.type
_entity_poly.pdbx_seq_one_letter_code
_entity_poly.pdbx_strand_id
1 'polypeptide(L)'
;MSLNLPSRRLLRSAATLTTSHPPIAFLVPLYTNQRRSLWDNFSKRLESARRLFSPNKAPKNPLTEEYLKKKSDAQRQQAERGDLSQSSIFENESSRKHRQNAGSKVVPRNPEIMARALDPNPSDTLRWKQKMVIQEVRRRGRLTKEQSLKRTERVLLSKSHDFKTSVKKLVPLAKQIAGKTVEDAIIQMRFSKKKVAKDVKEHLEHAKNEAILKRAWG
;
A
#
# COMPACT_ATOMS: atom_id res chain seq x y z
N MET A 1 17.31 -40.47 49.92
CA MET A 1 17.67 -39.10 49.46
C MET A 1 18.90 -39.21 48.58
N SER A 2 18.72 -39.48 47.28
CA SER A 2 19.82 -39.64 46.32
C SER A 2 20.04 -38.32 45.58
N LEU A 3 21.21 -37.70 45.81
CA LEU A 3 21.62 -36.44 45.18
C LEU A 3 22.17 -36.71 43.77
N ASN A 4 21.42 -36.30 42.74
CA ASN A 4 21.88 -36.30 41.36
C ASN A 4 22.63 -34.98 41.07
N LEU A 5 23.96 -35.04 40.98
CA LEU A 5 24.75 -33.93 40.45
C LEU A 5 25.16 -34.24 39.00
N PRO A 6 24.82 -33.40 38.02
CA PRO A 6 25.30 -33.55 36.66
C PRO A 6 26.75 -33.08 36.53
N SER A 7 27.64 -33.99 36.13
CA SER A 7 29.05 -33.72 35.84
C SER A 7 29.17 -32.92 34.53
N ARG A 8 29.71 -31.70 34.64
CA ARG A 8 30.11 -30.88 33.48
C ARG A 8 31.37 -31.50 32.84
N ARG A 9 31.24 -32.05 31.62
CA ARG A 9 32.41 -32.32 30.77
C ARG A 9 32.75 -31.07 29.96
N LEU A 10 33.89 -30.49 30.28
CA LEU A 10 34.55 -29.46 29.49
C LEU A 10 35.31 -30.10 28.31
N LEU A 11 35.27 -29.38 27.19
CA LEU A 11 36.26 -29.30 26.10
C LEU A 11 36.64 -30.59 25.36
N ARG A 12 36.29 -30.63 24.08
CA ARG A 12 37.07 -31.33 23.06
C ARG A 12 37.35 -30.38 21.90
N SER A 13 38.60 -29.92 21.85
CA SER A 13 39.21 -29.21 20.74
C SER A 13 39.70 -30.19 19.66
N ALA A 14 39.79 -29.65 18.43
CA ALA A 14 40.53 -30.11 17.26
C ALA A 14 39.96 -31.24 16.38
N ALA A 15 39.53 -30.86 15.16
CA ALA A 15 40.01 -31.44 13.90
C ALA A 15 39.60 -30.53 12.73
N THR A 16 40.59 -29.96 12.04
CA THR A 16 40.42 -29.27 10.75
C THR A 16 40.42 -30.31 9.63
N LEU A 17 39.28 -30.57 9.02
CA LEU A 17 39.20 -31.32 7.76
C LEU A 17 39.11 -30.34 6.60
N THR A 18 40.23 -30.14 5.91
CA THR A 18 40.30 -29.44 4.63
C THR A 18 39.73 -30.34 3.55
N THR A 19 38.49 -30.08 3.13
CA THR A 19 37.94 -30.60 1.88
C THR A 19 37.71 -29.43 0.94
N SER A 20 38.57 -29.32 -0.07
CA SER A 20 38.53 -28.29 -1.10
C SER A 20 37.44 -28.62 -2.12
N HIS A 21 36.23 -28.10 -1.90
CA HIS A 21 35.24 -27.96 -2.96
C HIS A 21 35.36 -26.56 -3.57
N PRO A 22 35.42 -26.41 -4.90
CA PRO A 22 35.37 -25.10 -5.52
C PRO A 22 34.03 -24.44 -5.16
N PRO A 23 34.01 -23.17 -4.70
CA PRO A 23 32.76 -22.51 -4.40
C PRO A 23 32.00 -22.31 -5.71
N ILE A 24 30.89 -23.04 -5.86
CA ILE A 24 29.85 -22.72 -6.84
C ILE A 24 29.48 -21.27 -6.60
N ALA A 25 29.82 -20.43 -7.57
CA ALA A 25 29.59 -19.00 -7.52
C ALA A 25 28.12 -18.74 -7.18
N PHE A 26 27.96 -17.94 -6.14
CA PHE A 26 26.71 -17.42 -5.62
C PHE A 26 25.84 -16.81 -6.73
N LEU A 27 24.84 -17.56 -7.23
CA LEU A 27 23.61 -16.94 -7.72
C LEU A 27 22.76 -16.57 -6.50
N VAL A 28 23.19 -15.52 -5.81
CA VAL A 28 22.33 -14.81 -4.87
C VAL A 28 21.27 -14.12 -5.73
N PRO A 29 19.97 -14.49 -5.64
CA PRO A 29 18.93 -13.63 -6.19
C PRO A 29 19.07 -12.28 -5.50
N LEU A 30 19.37 -11.24 -6.27
CA LEU A 30 19.31 -9.85 -5.84
C LEU A 30 17.85 -9.50 -5.53
N TYR A 31 17.35 -9.98 -4.40
CA TYR A 31 16.17 -9.42 -3.76
C TYR A 31 16.56 -8.01 -3.33
N THR A 32 16.38 -7.06 -4.25
CA THR A 32 16.41 -5.63 -3.92
C THR A 32 15.13 -5.29 -3.16
N ASN A 33 15.00 -5.86 -1.96
CA ASN A 33 14.25 -5.24 -0.89
C ASN A 33 14.97 -3.94 -0.61
N GLN A 34 14.51 -2.88 -1.28
CA GLN A 34 14.97 -1.51 -1.12
C GLN A 34 14.62 -1.08 0.31
N ARG A 35 15.43 -1.54 1.28
CA ARG A 35 15.35 -1.14 2.67
C ARG A 35 15.70 0.33 2.70
N ARG A 36 14.68 1.20 2.69
CA ARG A 36 14.85 2.63 2.90
C ARG A 36 15.46 2.80 4.28
N SER A 37 16.77 3.02 4.33
CA SER A 37 17.45 3.28 5.59
C SER A 37 17.05 4.68 6.08
N LEU A 38 17.10 4.91 7.39
CA LEU A 38 16.90 6.25 7.94
C LEU A 38 17.91 7.26 7.35
N TRP A 39 19.08 6.78 6.93
CA TRP A 39 20.12 7.55 6.25
C TRP A 39 19.75 7.94 4.81
N ASP A 40 19.03 7.08 4.06
CA ASP A 40 18.52 7.41 2.72
C ASP A 40 17.49 8.55 2.76
N ASN A 41 16.71 8.64 3.85
CA ASN A 41 15.74 9.72 4.01
C ASN A 41 16.44 11.04 4.40
N PHE A 42 17.52 10.98 5.17
CA PHE A 42 18.32 12.15 5.52
C PHE A 42 19.10 12.68 4.30
N SER A 43 19.76 11.81 3.53
CA SER A 43 20.48 12.19 2.32
C SER A 43 19.54 12.80 1.27
N LYS A 44 18.36 12.18 1.04
CA LYS A 44 17.34 12.74 0.15
C LYS A 44 16.77 14.07 0.64
N ARG A 45 16.64 14.28 1.95
CA ARG A 45 16.23 15.57 2.52
C ARG A 45 17.29 16.64 2.33
N LEU A 46 18.57 16.28 2.47
CA LEU A 46 19.69 17.19 2.22
C LEU A 46 19.82 17.52 0.73
N GLU A 47 19.60 16.55 -0.14
CA GLU A 47 19.64 16.72 -1.59
C GLU A 47 18.45 17.54 -2.11
N SER A 48 17.25 17.33 -1.56
CA SER A 48 16.08 18.18 -1.86
C SER A 48 16.27 19.61 -1.34
N ALA A 49 16.86 19.81 -0.15
CA ALA A 49 17.25 21.13 0.31
C ALA A 49 18.27 21.79 -0.65
N ARG A 50 19.30 21.06 -1.10
CA ARG A 50 20.26 21.55 -2.11
C ARG A 50 19.60 21.91 -3.44
N ARG A 51 18.56 21.18 -3.88
CA ARG A 51 17.77 21.51 -5.09
C ARG A 51 16.95 22.79 -4.92
N LEU A 52 16.47 23.12 -3.72
CA LEU A 52 15.78 24.39 -3.46
C LEU A 52 16.73 25.60 -3.55
N PHE A 53 17.99 25.43 -3.17
CA PHE A 53 19.03 26.47 -3.28
C PHE A 53 19.72 26.52 -4.66
N SER A 54 19.48 25.52 -5.52
CA SER A 54 20.06 25.46 -6.87
C SER A 54 19.10 24.70 -7.81
N PRO A 55 18.00 25.34 -8.25
CA PRO A 55 16.90 24.66 -8.95
C PRO A 55 17.28 24.08 -10.31
N ASN A 56 18.38 24.55 -10.92
CA ASN A 56 18.80 24.19 -12.27
C ASN A 56 19.93 23.16 -12.34
N LYS A 57 20.43 22.64 -11.21
CA LYS A 57 21.49 21.62 -11.24
C LYS A 57 20.86 20.23 -11.14
N ALA A 58 20.22 19.81 -12.23
CA ALA A 58 19.94 18.38 -12.43
C ALA A 58 21.26 17.60 -12.32
N PRO A 59 21.27 16.40 -11.73
CA PRO A 59 22.45 15.55 -11.80
C PRO A 59 22.73 15.31 -13.28
N LYS A 60 23.82 15.89 -13.81
CA LYS A 60 24.28 15.74 -15.19
C LYS A 60 24.82 14.32 -15.41
N ASN A 61 24.02 13.32 -15.07
CA ASN A 61 24.33 11.94 -15.39
C ASN A 61 23.66 11.67 -16.75
N PRO A 62 24.44 11.56 -17.85
CA PRO A 62 23.89 11.41 -19.20
C PRO A 62 22.92 10.24 -19.30
N LEU A 63 23.15 9.17 -18.52
CA LEU A 63 22.26 8.00 -18.47
C LEU A 63 20.88 8.32 -17.90
N THR A 64 20.80 9.21 -16.92
CA THR A 64 19.51 9.60 -16.30
C THR A 64 18.70 10.50 -17.21
N GLU A 65 19.34 11.41 -17.94
CA GLU A 65 18.69 12.30 -18.89
C GLU A 65 18.17 11.52 -20.10
N GLU A 66 18.97 10.60 -20.65
CA GLU A 66 18.53 9.70 -21.72
C GLU A 66 17.35 8.82 -21.28
N TYR A 67 17.39 8.27 -20.06
CA TYR A 67 16.30 7.46 -19.53
C TYR A 67 15.00 8.28 -19.41
N LEU A 68 15.06 9.51 -18.91
CA LEU A 68 13.90 10.40 -18.78
C LEU A 68 13.35 10.82 -20.15
N LYS A 69 14.22 11.16 -21.12
CA LYS A 69 13.84 11.46 -22.52
C LYS A 69 13.18 10.27 -23.20
N LYS A 70 13.81 9.08 -23.15
CA LYS A 70 13.23 7.85 -23.71
C LYS A 70 11.88 7.51 -23.07
N LYS A 71 11.71 7.74 -21.76
CA LYS A 71 10.43 7.53 -21.07
C LYS A 71 9.35 8.51 -21.54
N SER A 72 9.68 9.79 -21.73
CA SER A 72 8.74 10.78 -22.27
C SER A 72 8.38 10.47 -23.73
N ASP A 73 9.36 10.02 -24.52
CA ASP A 73 9.15 9.71 -25.94
C ASP A 73 8.32 8.44 -26.10
N ALA A 74 8.50 7.43 -25.26
CA ALA A 74 7.63 6.24 -25.21
C ALA A 74 6.18 6.59 -24.79
N GLN A 75 5.98 7.61 -23.95
CA GLN A 75 4.64 8.12 -23.64
C GLN A 75 4.03 8.92 -24.81
N ARG A 76 4.86 9.65 -25.57
CA ARG A 76 4.46 10.39 -26.79
C ARG A 76 4.22 9.49 -28.01
N GLN A 77 4.88 8.33 -28.06
CA GLN A 77 4.68 7.29 -29.07
C GLN A 77 3.31 6.58 -28.93
N GLN A 78 2.51 6.91 -27.91
CA GLN A 78 1.06 6.74 -28.03
C GLN A 78 0.61 7.61 -29.20
N ALA A 79 0.49 7.00 -30.37
CA ALA A 79 0.21 7.68 -31.63
C ALA A 79 -0.83 8.79 -31.40
N GLU A 80 -0.42 10.04 -31.67
CA GLU A 80 -1.36 11.15 -31.73
C GLU A 80 -2.37 10.78 -32.82
N ARG A 81 -3.53 10.29 -32.39
CA ARG A 81 -4.65 10.01 -33.28
C ARG A 81 -4.98 11.34 -33.92
N GLY A 82 -4.77 11.45 -35.24
CA GLY A 82 -4.95 12.70 -35.97
C GLY A 82 -6.27 13.35 -35.58
N ASP A 83 -6.19 14.55 -35.01
CA ASP A 83 -7.37 15.33 -34.68
C ASP A 83 -7.90 16.01 -35.94
N LEU A 84 -9.17 16.37 -35.93
CA LEU A 84 -9.73 17.20 -37.00
C LEU A 84 -9.04 18.57 -36.96
N SER A 85 -8.88 19.21 -38.12
CA SER A 85 -8.36 20.59 -38.16
C SER A 85 -9.33 21.53 -37.44
N GLN A 86 -8.82 22.54 -36.75
CA GLN A 86 -9.61 23.54 -35.98
C GLN A 86 -10.70 24.25 -36.81
N SER A 87 -10.61 24.20 -38.14
CA SER A 87 -11.58 24.73 -39.10
C SER A 87 -12.65 23.72 -39.55
N SER A 88 -12.65 22.49 -39.03
CA SER A 88 -13.55 21.41 -39.44
C SER A 88 -14.93 21.55 -38.77
N ILE A 89 -15.97 21.54 -39.58
CA ILE A 89 -17.39 21.64 -39.17
C ILE A 89 -17.77 20.60 -38.08
N PHE A 90 -17.07 19.47 -38.03
CA PHE A 90 -17.36 18.38 -37.10
C PHE A 90 -16.72 18.52 -35.70
N GLU A 91 -15.87 19.52 -35.46
CA GLU A 91 -15.17 19.70 -34.16
C GLU A 91 -16.08 20.17 -33.01
N ASN A 92 -17.13 20.92 -33.33
CA ASN A 92 -18.06 21.45 -32.31
C ASN A 92 -18.94 20.36 -31.69
N GLU A 93 -19.20 19.26 -32.41
CA GLU A 93 -20.00 18.11 -31.96
C GLU A 93 -19.14 17.11 -31.15
N SER A 94 -17.89 16.87 -31.57
CA SER A 94 -16.95 15.96 -30.90
C SER A 94 -16.48 16.51 -29.55
N SER A 95 -16.18 17.81 -29.46
CA SER A 95 -15.74 18.47 -28.22
C SER A 95 -16.80 18.46 -27.11
N ARG A 96 -18.10 18.54 -27.46
CA ARG A 96 -19.21 18.42 -26.50
C ARG A 96 -19.30 17.02 -25.90
N LYS A 97 -19.15 15.97 -26.72
CA LYS A 97 -19.09 14.58 -26.24
C LYS A 97 -17.81 14.30 -25.44
N HIS A 98 -16.70 14.92 -25.82
CA HIS A 98 -15.41 14.75 -25.15
C HIS A 98 -15.36 15.43 -23.77
N ARG A 99 -16.09 16.55 -23.58
CA ARG A 99 -16.25 17.22 -22.28
C ARG A 99 -17.15 16.44 -21.32
N GLN A 100 -18.20 15.79 -21.81
CA GLN A 100 -19.05 14.91 -20.97
C GLN A 100 -18.35 13.61 -20.59
N ASN A 101 -17.48 13.07 -21.47
CA ASN A 101 -16.63 11.91 -21.21
C ASN A 101 -15.25 12.28 -20.58
N ALA A 102 -15.04 13.53 -20.18
CA ALA A 102 -13.83 13.96 -19.46
C ALA A 102 -13.87 13.57 -17.96
N GLY A 103 -14.81 12.70 -17.55
CA GLY A 103 -14.70 11.95 -16.31
C GLY A 103 -13.41 11.12 -16.35
N SER A 104 -12.38 11.59 -15.63
CA SER A 104 -11.08 10.96 -15.37
C SER A 104 -10.77 9.75 -16.26
N LYS A 105 -9.96 9.92 -17.32
CA LYS A 105 -9.39 8.80 -18.08
C LYS A 105 -8.72 7.85 -17.08
N VAL A 106 -9.40 6.76 -16.70
CA VAL A 106 -8.87 5.77 -15.76
C VAL A 106 -7.73 5.09 -16.49
N VAL A 107 -6.50 5.44 -16.13
CA VAL A 107 -5.30 4.80 -16.69
C VAL A 107 -5.44 3.29 -16.48
N PRO A 108 -5.38 2.47 -17.54
CA PRO A 108 -5.51 1.03 -17.39
C PRO A 108 -4.40 0.52 -16.47
N ARG A 109 -4.79 -0.28 -15.47
CA ARG A 109 -3.86 -0.86 -14.50
C ARG A 109 -3.03 -1.94 -15.20
N ASN A 110 -1.76 -1.63 -15.51
CA ASN A 110 -0.84 -2.63 -16.05
C ASN A 110 -0.37 -3.56 -14.91
N PRO A 111 -0.68 -4.88 -14.96
CA PRO A 111 -0.32 -5.82 -13.90
C PRO A 111 1.19 -5.93 -13.69
N GLU A 112 2.01 -5.83 -14.74
CA GLU A 112 3.46 -5.95 -14.64
C GLU A 112 4.08 -4.82 -13.84
N ILE A 113 3.60 -3.59 -14.07
CA ILE A 113 4.06 -2.40 -13.35
C ILE A 113 3.62 -2.47 -11.88
N MET A 114 2.42 -2.99 -11.62
CA MET A 114 1.85 -3.08 -10.28
C MET A 114 2.39 -4.26 -9.48
N ALA A 115 2.87 -5.33 -10.12
CA ALA A 115 3.26 -6.58 -9.47
C ALA A 115 4.23 -6.34 -8.31
N ARG A 116 5.26 -5.49 -8.52
CA ARG A 116 6.25 -5.17 -7.49
C ARG A 116 5.68 -4.38 -6.31
N ALA A 117 4.67 -3.53 -6.55
CA ALA A 117 4.04 -2.71 -5.52
C ALA A 117 2.98 -3.50 -4.73
N LEU A 118 2.26 -4.41 -5.39
CA LEU A 118 1.22 -5.24 -4.79
C LEU A 118 1.80 -6.41 -4.00
N ASP A 119 2.73 -7.16 -4.59
CA ASP A 119 3.31 -8.38 -4.01
C ASP A 119 4.85 -8.23 -3.88
N PRO A 120 5.35 -7.60 -2.80
CA PRO A 120 6.78 -7.38 -2.62
C PRO A 120 7.59 -8.70 -2.46
N ASN A 121 6.98 -9.75 -1.89
CA ASN A 121 7.60 -11.07 -1.68
C ASN A 121 6.71 -12.19 -2.27
N PRO A 122 6.89 -12.55 -3.56
CA PRO A 122 5.99 -13.50 -4.23
C PRO A 122 6.10 -14.95 -3.71
N SER A 123 7.28 -15.37 -3.25
CA SER A 123 7.52 -16.74 -2.74
C SER A 123 6.68 -17.08 -1.51
N ASP A 124 6.61 -16.16 -0.55
CA ASP A 124 5.80 -16.31 0.66
C ASP A 124 4.30 -16.31 0.33
N THR A 125 3.88 -15.45 -0.61
CA THR A 125 2.50 -15.42 -1.10
C THR A 125 2.10 -16.76 -1.72
N LEU A 126 2.97 -17.40 -2.52
CA LEU A 126 2.71 -18.72 -3.09
C LEU A 126 2.59 -19.81 -2.01
N ARG A 127 3.49 -19.82 -1.02
CA ARG A 127 3.43 -20.77 0.10
C ARG A 127 2.14 -20.61 0.91
N TRP A 128 1.72 -19.37 1.15
CA TRP A 128 0.46 -19.08 1.83
C TRP A 128 -0.75 -19.53 1.00
N LYS A 129 -0.79 -19.22 -0.31
CA LYS A 129 -1.85 -19.67 -1.21
C LYS A 129 -1.97 -21.20 -1.22
N GLN A 130 -0.85 -21.92 -1.34
CA GLN A 130 -0.83 -23.38 -1.27
C GLN A 130 -1.40 -23.91 0.06
N LYS A 131 -1.00 -23.32 1.19
CA LYS A 131 -1.55 -23.68 2.50
C LYS A 131 -3.07 -23.47 2.57
N MET A 132 -3.58 -22.36 2.06
CA MET A 132 -5.02 -22.07 2.04
C MET A 132 -5.79 -23.05 1.16
N VAL A 133 -5.27 -23.40 -0.02
CA VAL A 133 -5.88 -24.39 -0.92
C VAL A 133 -5.93 -25.78 -0.26
N ILE A 134 -4.84 -26.23 0.35
CA ILE A 134 -4.82 -27.51 1.08
C ILE A 134 -5.86 -27.53 2.20
N GLN A 135 -6.00 -26.43 2.94
CA GLN A 135 -7.03 -26.31 3.99
C GLN A 135 -8.45 -26.36 3.43
N GLU A 136 -8.71 -25.71 2.30
CA GLU A 136 -10.00 -25.73 1.61
C GLU A 136 -10.37 -27.14 1.12
N VAL A 137 -9.44 -27.82 0.44
CA VAL A 137 -9.61 -29.20 -0.03
C VAL A 137 -9.87 -30.15 1.13
N ARG A 138 -9.12 -30.02 2.23
CA ARG A 138 -9.32 -30.84 3.45
C ARG A 138 -10.72 -30.67 4.04
N ARG A 139 -11.30 -29.46 3.94
CA ARG A 139 -12.66 -29.14 4.40
C ARG A 139 -13.74 -29.48 3.38
N ARG A 140 -13.37 -29.97 2.19
CA ARG A 140 -14.28 -30.31 1.10
C ARG A 140 -15.19 -29.13 0.73
N GLY A 141 -14.64 -27.91 0.74
CA GLY A 141 -15.38 -26.68 0.42
C GLY A 141 -16.36 -26.19 1.50
N ARG A 142 -16.43 -26.81 2.69
CA ARG A 142 -17.29 -26.35 3.79
C ARG A 142 -16.74 -25.08 4.43
N LEU A 143 -17.45 -23.97 4.25
CA LEU A 143 -17.11 -22.66 4.83
C LEU A 143 -17.34 -22.63 6.36
N THR A 144 -16.50 -21.90 7.09
CA THR A 144 -16.82 -21.50 8.48
C THR A 144 -17.91 -20.44 8.50
N LYS A 145 -18.59 -20.30 9.63
CA LYS A 145 -19.50 -19.17 9.88
C LYS A 145 -18.82 -17.83 9.59
N GLU A 146 -17.60 -17.64 10.08
CA GLU A 146 -16.83 -16.40 9.84
C GLU A 146 -16.50 -16.16 8.36
N GLN A 147 -16.16 -17.22 7.61
CA GLN A 147 -15.90 -17.11 6.17
C GLN A 147 -17.17 -16.76 5.41
N SER A 148 -18.30 -17.36 5.81
CA SER A 148 -19.62 -17.03 5.25
C SER A 148 -19.95 -15.56 5.48
N LEU A 149 -19.86 -15.08 6.72
CA LEU A 149 -20.12 -13.69 7.08
C LEU A 149 -19.21 -12.72 6.32
N LYS A 150 -17.91 -12.97 6.25
CA LYS A 150 -16.96 -12.11 5.51
C LYS A 150 -17.22 -12.08 3.99
N ARG A 151 -17.88 -13.11 3.46
CA ARG A 151 -18.25 -13.18 2.04
C ARG A 151 -19.56 -12.46 1.77
N THR A 152 -20.53 -12.56 2.68
CA THR A 152 -21.88 -11.99 2.50
C THR A 152 -21.99 -10.54 2.97
N GLU A 153 -21.36 -10.21 4.09
CA GLU A 153 -21.46 -8.90 4.72
C GLU A 153 -20.38 -7.96 4.19
N ARG A 154 -20.79 -6.77 3.78
CA ARG A 154 -19.86 -5.68 3.48
C ARG A 154 -19.44 -5.08 4.81
N VAL A 155 -18.14 -4.88 5.03
CA VAL A 155 -17.59 -4.23 6.23
C VAL A 155 -16.43 -3.32 5.81
N LEU A 156 -16.40 -2.11 6.36
CA LEU A 156 -15.27 -1.18 6.24
C LEU A 156 -14.69 -0.90 7.63
N LEU A 157 -13.40 -1.14 7.79
CA LEU A 157 -12.62 -0.73 8.95
C LEU A 157 -11.79 0.50 8.55
N SER A 158 -12.13 1.66 9.10
CA SER A 158 -11.33 2.89 8.93
C SER A 158 -10.58 3.20 10.22
N LYS A 159 -9.30 3.55 10.09
CA LYS A 159 -8.45 3.96 11.20
C LYS A 159 -8.30 5.47 11.17
N SER A 160 -8.50 6.14 12.31
CA SER A 160 -8.33 7.57 12.42
C SER A 160 -6.85 7.97 12.37
N HIS A 161 -6.63 9.26 12.13
CA HIS A 161 -5.36 9.90 12.47
C HIS A 161 -5.21 10.00 14.00
N ASP A 162 -4.03 10.44 14.44
CA ASP A 162 -3.73 10.59 15.86
C ASP A 162 -4.41 11.85 16.43
N PHE A 163 -5.47 11.66 17.20
CA PHE A 163 -6.15 12.74 17.91
C PHE A 163 -5.26 13.28 19.04
N LYS A 164 -5.17 14.61 19.20
CA LYS A 164 -4.40 15.27 20.27
C LYS A 164 -5.08 15.18 21.64
N THR A 165 -5.35 13.96 22.09
CA THR A 165 -6.19 13.67 23.26
C THR A 165 -5.76 12.35 23.91
N SER A 166 -6.10 12.17 25.17
CA SER A 166 -5.87 10.88 25.84
C SER A 166 -6.99 9.89 25.57
N VAL A 167 -6.67 8.60 25.60
CA VAL A 167 -7.62 7.49 25.41
C VAL A 167 -8.82 7.61 26.37
N LYS A 168 -8.58 7.95 27.65
CA LYS A 168 -9.65 8.14 28.65
C LYS A 168 -10.67 9.22 28.27
N LYS A 169 -10.25 10.25 27.53
CA LYS A 169 -11.14 11.32 27.05
C LYS A 169 -11.91 10.92 25.78
N LEU A 170 -11.34 10.05 24.96
CA LEU A 170 -11.96 9.53 23.73
C LEU A 170 -13.00 8.44 24.01
N VAL A 171 -12.73 7.54 24.97
CA VAL A 171 -13.56 6.38 25.28
C VAL A 171 -15.04 6.73 25.51
N PRO A 172 -15.41 7.80 26.26
CA PRO A 172 -16.82 8.17 26.42
C PRO A 172 -17.52 8.51 25.10
N LEU A 173 -16.84 9.22 24.19
CA LEU A 173 -17.40 9.55 22.87
C LEU A 173 -17.54 8.29 22.00
N ALA A 174 -16.56 7.39 22.04
CA ALA A 174 -16.62 6.12 21.32
C ALA A 174 -17.80 5.26 21.79
N LYS A 175 -18.01 5.15 23.11
CA LYS A 175 -19.18 4.44 23.67
C LYS A 175 -20.50 5.10 23.27
N GLN A 176 -20.55 6.43 23.16
CA GLN A 176 -21.75 7.18 22.82
C GLN A 176 -22.23 6.95 21.37
N ILE A 177 -21.31 6.67 20.44
CA ILE A 177 -21.64 6.40 19.02
C ILE A 177 -21.68 4.91 18.69
N ALA A 178 -21.21 4.04 19.58
CA ALA A 178 -21.24 2.60 19.37
C ALA A 178 -22.69 2.11 19.15
N GLY A 179 -22.90 1.35 18.07
CA GLY A 179 -24.20 0.78 17.71
C GLY A 179 -25.19 1.77 17.04
N LYS A 180 -24.83 3.05 16.91
CA LYS A 180 -25.65 4.03 16.16
C LYS A 180 -25.36 3.95 14.66
N THR A 181 -26.30 4.43 13.85
CA THR A 181 -26.05 4.66 12.42
C THR A 181 -24.95 5.72 12.25
N VAL A 182 -24.30 5.72 11.08
CA VAL A 182 -23.20 6.65 10.81
C VAL A 182 -23.72 8.09 10.77
N GLU A 183 -24.91 8.31 10.21
CA GLU A 183 -25.60 9.60 10.15
C GLU A 183 -25.93 10.13 11.55
N ASP A 184 -26.52 9.30 12.41
CA ASP A 184 -26.86 9.70 13.78
C ASP A 184 -25.61 9.99 14.61
N ALA A 185 -24.54 9.21 14.40
CA ALA A 185 -23.26 9.45 15.04
C ALA A 185 -22.66 10.81 14.62
N ILE A 186 -22.73 11.17 13.33
CA ILE A 186 -22.28 12.47 12.82
C ILE A 186 -23.10 13.60 13.44
N ILE A 187 -24.43 13.47 13.51
CA ILE A 187 -25.32 14.45 14.15
C ILE A 187 -24.95 14.61 15.63
N GLN A 188 -24.72 13.50 16.35
CA GLN A 188 -24.35 13.53 17.76
C GLN A 188 -23.01 14.22 18.00
N MET A 189 -22.01 13.97 17.13
CA MET A 189 -20.71 14.62 17.23
C MET A 189 -20.78 16.11 16.88
N ARG A 190 -21.65 16.50 15.94
CA ARG A 190 -21.88 17.91 15.58
C ARG A 190 -22.38 18.75 16.75
N PHE A 191 -23.26 18.20 17.58
CA PHE A 191 -23.81 18.92 18.75
C PHE A 191 -23.07 18.65 20.06
N SER A 192 -21.97 17.89 20.03
CA SER A 192 -21.19 17.59 21.23
C SER A 192 -20.34 18.79 21.65
N LYS A 193 -20.36 19.13 22.94
CA LYS A 193 -19.55 20.20 23.54
C LYS A 193 -18.05 19.86 23.63
N LYS A 194 -17.65 18.63 23.30
CA LYS A 194 -16.25 18.18 23.44
C LYS A 194 -15.44 18.60 22.22
N LYS A 195 -14.26 19.22 22.43
CA LYS A 195 -13.36 19.63 21.34
C LYS A 195 -13.03 18.51 20.35
N VAL A 196 -12.81 17.31 20.88
CA VAL A 196 -12.46 16.09 20.11
C VAL A 196 -13.58 15.64 19.18
N ALA A 197 -14.84 16.00 19.47
CA ALA A 197 -15.97 15.57 18.67
C ALA A 197 -15.92 16.13 17.25
N LYS A 198 -15.30 17.30 17.04
CA LYS A 198 -15.09 17.86 15.70
C LYS A 198 -14.21 16.93 14.85
N ASP A 199 -13.09 16.47 15.40
CA ASP A 199 -12.14 15.60 14.69
C ASP A 199 -12.74 14.19 14.46
N VAL A 200 -13.53 13.68 15.42
CA VAL A 200 -14.27 12.42 15.26
C VAL A 200 -15.34 12.55 14.16
N LYS A 201 -16.07 13.67 14.12
CA LYS A 201 -17.07 13.93 13.06
C LYS A 201 -16.44 13.91 11.68
N GLU A 202 -15.33 14.62 11.50
CA GLU A 202 -14.58 14.64 10.24
C GLU A 202 -14.10 13.24 9.85
N HIS A 203 -13.62 12.45 10.81
CA HIS A 203 -13.23 11.06 10.54
C HIS A 203 -14.42 10.17 10.16
N LEU A 204 -15.60 10.35 10.77
CA LEU A 204 -16.81 9.62 10.39
C LEU A 204 -17.30 9.99 8.99
N GLU A 205 -17.25 11.27 8.62
CA GLU A 205 -17.55 11.75 7.26
C GLU A 205 -16.59 11.13 6.24
N HIS A 206 -15.29 11.10 6.55
CA HIS A 206 -14.30 10.43 5.73
C HIS A 206 -14.56 8.92 5.60
N ALA A 207 -14.82 8.23 6.72
CA ALA A 207 -15.10 6.79 6.73
C ALA A 207 -16.35 6.44 5.93
N LYS A 208 -17.40 7.28 5.99
CA LYS A 208 -18.60 7.16 5.15
C LYS A 208 -18.24 7.23 3.67
N ASN A 209 -17.49 8.25 3.27
CA ASN A 209 -17.07 8.43 1.88
C ASN A 209 -16.19 7.25 1.41
N GLU A 210 -15.27 6.78 2.26
CA GLU A 210 -14.48 5.59 1.98
C GLU A 210 -15.33 4.33 1.82
N ALA A 211 -16.38 4.16 2.62
CA ALA A 211 -17.28 3.01 2.53
C ALA A 211 -18.05 3.01 1.21
N ILE A 212 -18.56 4.18 0.80
CA ILE A 212 -19.22 4.36 -0.49
C ILE A 212 -18.25 4.02 -1.63
N LEU A 213 -17.04 4.58 -1.62
CA LEU A 213 -16.08 4.40 -2.72
C LEU A 213 -15.45 3.01 -2.79
N LYS A 214 -15.00 2.45 -1.65
CA LYS A 214 -14.23 1.20 -1.63
C LYS A 214 -15.12 -0.04 -1.59
N ARG A 215 -16.28 0.05 -0.93
CA ARG A 215 -17.15 -1.09 -0.66
C ARG A 215 -18.52 -0.97 -1.32
N ALA A 216 -18.79 0.13 -2.03
CA ALA A 216 -20.09 0.42 -2.64
C ALA A 216 -21.23 0.33 -1.62
N TRP A 217 -21.04 0.99 -0.46
CA TRP A 217 -22.12 1.24 0.49
C TRP A 217 -22.99 2.40 -0.03
N GLY A 218 -24.29 2.32 0.19
CA GLY A 218 -25.28 3.31 -0.26
C GLY A 218 -26.67 2.77 -0.02
#